data_AF-V2U4M1-F1
#
_entry.id   AF-V2U4M1-F1
#
_cell.length_a   1.000
_cell.length_b   1.000
_cell.length_c   1.000
_cell.angle_alpha   90.00
_cell.angle_beta   90.00
_cell.angle_gamma   90.00
#
_symmetry.space_group_name_H-M   'P 1'
#
loop_
_entity.id
_entity.type
_entity.pdbx_description
1 polymer ?
#
loop_
_entity_poly.entity_id
_entity_poly.type
_entity_poly.pdbx_seq_one_letter_code
_entity_poly.pdbx_strand_id
1 'polypeptide(L)' 'MIFPRKLITFYKKDNPSVQRCAWANYNDDGFLINITNYYGKVLKLQDGKVYIRGEIWILKGHLNKFQY' A
#
# COMPACT_ATOMS: atom_id res chain seq x y z
N MET A 1 -18.39 -4.92 9.18
CA MET A 1 -17.07 -4.42 8.74
C MET A 1 -16.30 -5.62 8.21
N ILE A 2 -15.75 -5.58 7.00
CA ILE A 2 -14.91 -6.67 6.47
C ILE A 2 -13.62 -6.02 5.96
N PHE A 3 -12.49 -6.18 6.67
CA PHE A 3 -11.17 -5.73 6.17
C PHE A 3 -10.07 -6.81 6.12
N PRO A 4 -10.31 -7.99 5.55
CA PRO A 4 -9.26 -8.98 5.31
C PRO A 4 -8.23 -8.50 4.28
N ARG A 5 -8.64 -7.73 3.25
CA ARG A 5 -7.73 -7.18 2.23
C ARG A 5 -8.40 -6.08 1.40
N LYS A 6 -7.71 -4.97 1.13
CA LYS A 6 -8.15 -3.90 0.19
C LYS A 6 -7.14 -3.67 -0.92
N LEU A 7 -7.62 -3.50 -2.15
CA LEU A 7 -6.77 -3.08 -3.26
C LEU A 7 -6.46 -1.58 -3.10
N ILE A 8 -5.18 -1.24 -3.14
CA ILE A 8 -4.69 0.13 -3.09
C ILE A 8 -3.82 0.40 -4.30
N THR A 9 -3.75 1.66 -4.71
CA THR A 9 -3.03 2.08 -5.90
C THR A 9 -1.87 2.96 -5.51
N PHE A 10 -0.74 2.77 -6.17
CA PHE A 10 0.41 3.66 -6.13
C PHE A 10 0.67 4.23 -7.51
N TYR A 11 1.18 5.45 -7.58
CA TYR A 11 1.70 6.05 -8.81
C TYR A 11 3.20 6.29 -8.69
N LYS A 12 3.92 6.20 -9.81
CA LYS A 12 5.35 6.49 -9.83
C LYS A 12 5.57 7.99 -9.63
N LYS A 13 6.46 8.39 -8.72
CA LYS A 13 6.72 9.80 -8.40
C LYS A 13 7.08 10.63 -9.65
N ASP A 14 7.96 10.11 -10.49
CA ASP A 14 8.47 10.82 -11.67
C ASP A 14 7.57 10.68 -12.90
N ASN A 15 6.56 9.81 -12.85
CA ASN A 15 5.57 9.66 -13.92
C ASN A 15 4.22 9.15 -13.36
N PRO A 16 3.32 10.05 -12.92
CA PRO A 16 2.06 9.69 -12.29
C PRO A 16 1.08 8.89 -13.16
N SER A 17 1.27 8.89 -14.48
CA SER A 17 0.47 8.05 -15.39
C SER A 17 0.73 6.56 -15.18
N VAL A 18 1.94 6.21 -14.72
CA VAL A 18 2.31 4.82 -14.39
C VAL A 18 1.83 4.48 -13.00
N GLN A 19 0.87 3.56 -12.93
CA GLN A 19 0.24 3.11 -11.69
C GLN A 19 0.50 1.62 -11.43
N ARG A 20 0.50 1.24 -10.15
CA ARG A 20 0.59 -0.14 -9.69
C ARG A 20 -0.36 -0.37 -8.54
N CYS A 21 -0.92 -1.57 -8.48
CA CYS A 21 -1.77 -1.96 -7.37
C CYS A 21 -1.03 -2.84 -6.37
N ALA A 22 -1.43 -2.74 -5.12
CA ALA A 22 -0.99 -3.59 -4.02
C ALA A 22 -2.17 -3.90 -3.12
N TRP A 23 -1.98 -4.85 -2.22
CA TRP A 23 -2.98 -5.27 -1.27
C TRP A 23 -2.63 -4.75 0.12
N ALA A 24 -3.48 -3.91 0.69
CA ALA A 24 -3.45 -3.56 2.09
C ALA A 24 -4.20 -4.63 2.89
N ASN A 25 -3.51 -5.31 3.79
CA ASN A 25 -4.09 -6.34 4.65
C ASN A 25 -4.34 -5.74 6.03
N TYR A 26 -5.53 -5.96 6.60
CA TYR A 26 -5.91 -5.45 7.92
C TYR A 26 -6.27 -6.61 8.85
N ASN A 27 -6.23 -6.36 10.15
CA ASN A 27 -6.78 -7.28 11.15
C ASN A 27 -8.30 -7.08 11.29
N ASP A 28 -8.93 -7.90 12.12
CA ASP A 28 -10.39 -7.88 12.34
C ASP A 28 -10.88 -6.56 12.93
N ASP A 29 -10.03 -5.86 13.67
CA ASP A 29 -10.27 -4.53 14.23
C ASP A 29 -10.09 -3.38 13.20
N GLY A 30 -9.62 -3.71 12.00
CA GLY A 30 -9.43 -2.76 10.89
C GLY A 30 -8.11 -1.97 10.93
N PHE A 31 -7.13 -2.40 11.71
CA PHE A 31 -5.76 -1.86 11.70
C PHE A 31 -4.95 -2.47 10.57
N LEU A 32 -4.17 -1.64 9.87
CA LEU A 32 -3.28 -2.10 8.81
C LEU A 32 -2.17 -2.99 9.40
N ILE A 33 -2.08 -4.24 8.91
CA ILE A 33 -1.00 -5.17 9.26
C ILE A 33 0.19 -4.95 8.33
N ASN A 34 -0.04 -5.05 7.02
CA ASN A 34 0.99 -4.86 6.02
C ASN A 34 0.40 -4.54 4.64
N ILE A 35 1.29 -4.19 3.71
CA ILE A 35 0.96 -4.05 2.29
C ILE A 35 1.76 -5.09 1.53
N THR A 36 1.14 -5.80 0.60
CA THR A 36 1.80 -6.82 -0.24
C THR A 36 1.60 -6.53 -1.71
N ASN A 37 2.63 -6.75 -2.53
CA ASN A 37 2.48 -6.64 -3.98
C ASN A 37 1.77 -7.87 -4.57
N TYR A 38 1.61 -7.90 -5.89
CA TYR A 38 1.03 -9.03 -6.62
C TYR A 38 1.67 -10.39 -6.29
N TYR A 39 2.97 -10.41 -5.98
CA TYR A 39 3.74 -11.62 -5.66
C TYR A 39 3.71 -11.99 -4.18
N GLY A 40 2.90 -11.31 -3.35
CA GLY A 40 2.86 -11.54 -1.91
C GLY A 40 4.04 -10.93 -1.13
N LYS A 41 4.94 -10.20 -1.79
CA LYS A 41 6.08 -9.55 -1.12
C LYS A 41 5.60 -8.31 -0.36
N VAL A 42 5.99 -8.21 0.91
CA VAL A 42 5.69 -7.05 1.76
C VAL A 42 6.37 -5.79 1.23
N LEU A 43 5.60 -4.70 1.15
CA LEU A 43 6.04 -3.37 0.81
C LEU A 43 6.11 -2.53 2.07
N LYS A 44 7.27 -1.90 2.30
CA LYS A 44 7.45 -0.98 3.42
C LYS A 44 6.89 0.39 3.04
N LEU A 45 5.77 0.76 3.65
CA LEU A 45 5.19 2.10 3.51
C LEU A 45 5.84 3.04 4.53
N GLN A 46 6.36 4.17 4.04
CA GLN A 46 6.92 5.25 4.85
C GLN A 46 6.38 6.57 4.29
N ASP A 47 5.66 7.34 5.12
CA ASP A 47 5.08 8.64 4.74
C ASP A 47 4.31 8.61 3.41
N GLY A 48 3.47 7.58 3.24
CA GLY A 48 2.68 7.40 2.02
C GLY A 48 3.48 6.93 0.80
N LYS A 49 4.74 6.53 0.96
CA LYS A 49 5.64 6.11 -0.12
C LYS A 49 6.11 4.68 0.07
N VAL A 50 6.32 3.96 -1.03
CA VAL A 50 6.98 2.66 -1.06
C VAL A 50 8.15 2.68 -2.06
N TYR A 51 9.22 1.98 -1.71
CA TYR A 51 10.39 1.83 -2.58
C TYR A 51 10.35 0.46 -3.26
N ILE A 52 10.27 0.45 -4.59
CA ILE A 52 10.19 -0.79 -5.37
C ILE A 52 11.25 -0.72 -6.47
N ARG A 53 12.24 -1.61 -6.39
CA ARG A 53 13.33 -1.71 -7.38
C ARG A 53 14.06 -0.38 -7.63
N GLY A 54 14.32 0.39 -6.57
CA GLY A 54 15.00 1.70 -6.66
C GLY A 54 14.09 2.87 -7.06
N GLU A 55 12.81 2.63 -7.33
CA GLU A 55 11.86 3.66 -7.71
C GLU A 55 10.93 4.03 -6.55
N ILE A 56 10.54 5.30 -6.47
CA ILE A 56 9.59 5.81 -5.48
C ILE A 56 8.18 5.76 -6.04
N TRP A 57 7.30 5.12 -5.28
CA TRP A 57 5.88 4.99 -5.58
C TRP A 57 5.07 5.63 -4.46
N ILE A 58 4.11 6.47 -4.81
CA ILE A 58 3.31 7.25 -3.86
C ILE A 58 1.90 6.68 -3.81
N LEU A 59 1.38 6.47 -2.60
CA LEU A 59 0.03 5.99 -2.37
C LEU A 59 -0.99 6.98 -2.93
N LYS A 60 -1.93 6.46 -3.72
CA LYS A 60 -3.08 7.18 -4.23
C LYS A 60 -4.28 6.85 -3.34
N GLY A 61 -4.58 7.75 -2.39
CA GLY A 61 -5.71 7.64 -1.47
C GLY A 61 -5.31 7.51 -0.01
N HIS A 62 -6.26 7.09 0.83
CA HIS A 62 -6.10 6.99 2.28
C HIS A 62 -6.14 5.53 2.74
N LEU A 63 -5.27 5.19 3.69
CA LEU A 63 -5.35 3.94 4.45
C LEU A 63 -6.15 4.18 5.72
N ASN A 64 -6.79 3.12 6.22
CA ASN A 64 -7.39 3.14 7.55
C ASN A 64 -6.31 3.15 8.65
N LYS A 65 -6.75 3.24 9.90
CA LYS A 65 -5.96 3.32 11.14
C LYS A 65 -4.66 2.50 11.10
N PHE A 66 -3.57 3.12 11.54
CA PHE A 66 -2.30 2.46 11.82
C PHE A 66 -2.27 2.05 13.30
N GLN A 67 -1.70 0.88 13.60
CA GLN A 67 -1.37 0.51 14.98
C GLN A 67 -0.06 1.24 15.32
N TYR A 68 -0.12 2.22 16.22
CA TYR A 68 1.06 2.94 16.73
C TYR A 68 1.72 2.14 17.86
#